data_AF-A0A7C6JQ38-F1
#
_entry.id   AF-A0A7C6JQ38-F1
#
_cell.length_a   1.000
_cell.length_b   1.000
_cell.length_c   1.000
_cell.angle_alpha   90.00
_cell.angle_beta   90.00
_cell.angle_gamma   90.00
#
_symmetry.space_group_name_H-M   'P 1'
#
loop_
_entity.id
_entity.type
_entity.pdbx_description
1 polymer ?
#
loop_
_entity_poly.entity_id
_entity_poly.type
_entity_poly.pdbx_seq_one_letter_code
_entity_poly.pdbx_strand_id
1 'polypeptide(L)'
;MKKQHLIIKVFLVLNIISLCISACTPYEEEIIDDLKDELFNAVSEEIGSISRKAVSDISDLANEAADAVKATAQAAIATQIAEVANRLKGQPVDPWDTSWLPDDHDFLVDNINKILTGKGMEGTGETILESALEYGVNPAFALAMFQKEANFAKPGTLANVNNNPGNIIATGACRGKTAGSSCTGNYGEVGTNGRFGIYASMQDGIKAYFMLLSREYQPGTHYNCEDIPCIISKYAPSSENNTVLYIEQINRWAKDYQQKILGQ
;
A
#
# COMPACT_ATOMS: atom_id res chain seq x y z
N MET A 1 -9.67 50.22 26.53
CA MET A 1 -9.86 51.57 27.12
C MET A 1 -10.91 52.44 26.43
N LYS A 2 -11.06 52.46 25.09
CA LYS A 2 -12.07 53.33 24.41
C LYS A 2 -13.56 52.99 24.71
N LYS A 3 -13.92 51.71 24.91
CA LYS A 3 -15.31 51.27 25.21
C LYS A 3 -15.87 51.78 26.55
N GLN A 4 -15.06 51.80 27.62
CA GLN A 4 -15.51 52.31 28.92
C GLN A 4 -15.74 53.83 28.92
N HIS A 5 -14.98 54.57 28.11
CA HIS A 5 -15.15 56.02 27.98
C HIS A 5 -16.45 56.43 27.25
N LEU A 6 -16.92 55.62 26.29
CA LEU A 6 -18.16 55.91 25.55
C LEU A 6 -19.41 55.69 26.43
N ILE A 7 -19.44 54.58 27.17
CA ILE A 7 -20.54 54.26 28.10
C ILE A 7 -20.64 55.33 29.20
N ILE A 8 -19.50 55.75 29.77
CA ILE A 8 -19.48 56.81 30.79
C ILE A 8 -19.96 58.15 30.23
N LYS A 9 -19.58 58.52 28.99
CA LYS A 9 -20.01 59.77 28.35
C LYS A 9 -21.52 59.78 28.04
N VAL A 10 -22.07 58.68 27.53
CA VAL A 10 -23.52 58.55 27.26
C VAL A 10 -24.32 58.63 28.56
N PHE A 11 -23.85 57.96 29.61
CA PHE A 11 -24.49 58.01 30.93
C PHE A 11 -24.43 59.42 31.55
N LEU A 12 -23.32 60.14 31.38
CA LEU A 12 -23.19 61.53 31.84
C LEU A 12 -24.15 62.46 31.09
N VAL A 13 -24.23 62.34 29.77
CA VAL A 13 -25.09 63.20 28.92
C VAL A 13 -26.57 62.95 29.21
N LEU A 14 -27.00 61.69 29.35
CA LEU A 14 -28.38 61.35 29.73
C LEU A 14 -28.75 61.88 31.13
N ASN A 15 -27.83 61.82 32.10
CA ASN A 15 -28.07 62.39 33.44
C ASN A 15 -28.15 63.93 33.41
N ILE A 16 -27.30 64.59 32.62
CA ILE A 16 -27.33 66.05 32.47
C ILE A 16 -28.65 66.50 31.81
N ILE A 17 -29.09 65.81 30.75
CA ILE A 17 -30.37 66.09 30.08
C ILE A 17 -31.54 65.88 31.07
N SER A 18 -31.50 64.81 31.87
CA SER A 18 -32.56 64.52 32.85
C SER A 18 -32.63 65.54 34.01
N LEU A 19 -31.51 66.22 34.33
CA LEU A 19 -31.44 67.29 35.33
C LEU A 19 -31.94 68.65 34.80
N CYS A 20 -31.94 68.87 33.49
CA CYS A 20 -32.41 70.12 32.88
C CYS A 20 -33.95 70.21 32.76
N ILE A 21 -34.65 69.07 32.78
CA ILE A 21 -36.11 69.00 32.57
C ILE A 21 -36.90 69.63 33.73
N SER A 22 -36.36 69.71 34.95
CA SER A 22 -37.08 70.24 36.11
C SER A 22 -37.32 71.76 36.12
N ALA A 23 -36.94 72.48 35.06
CA ALA A 23 -37.08 73.94 34.94
C ALA A 23 -37.52 74.42 33.55
N CYS A 24 -37.96 73.54 32.64
CA CYS A 24 -38.25 73.90 31.24
C CYS A 24 -39.69 74.37 31.00
N THR A 25 -39.83 75.22 29.98
CA THR A 25 -41.12 75.56 29.36
C THR A 25 -41.58 74.43 28.42
N PRO A 26 -42.88 74.33 28.07
CA PRO A 26 -43.40 73.26 27.20
C PRO A 26 -42.72 73.16 25.82
N TYR A 27 -42.19 74.28 25.31
CA TYR A 27 -41.45 74.32 24.04
C TYR A 27 -40.01 73.79 24.17
N GLU A 28 -39.40 73.98 25.35
CA GLU A 28 -38.07 73.44 25.64
C GLU A 28 -38.12 71.93 25.94
N GLU A 29 -39.25 71.42 26.46
CA GLU A 29 -39.47 69.98 26.62
C GLU A 29 -39.51 69.23 25.27
N GLU A 30 -40.17 69.80 24.25
CA GLU A 30 -40.25 69.22 22.89
C GLU A 30 -38.85 69.13 22.25
N ILE A 31 -38.05 70.19 22.34
CA ILE A 31 -36.67 70.20 21.83
C ILE A 31 -35.79 69.19 22.58
N ILE A 32 -35.98 69.04 23.89
CA ILE A 32 -35.23 68.08 24.69
C ILE A 32 -35.60 66.63 24.34
N ASP A 33 -36.86 66.34 24.06
CA ASP A 33 -37.29 65.00 23.65
C ASP A 33 -36.79 64.65 22.24
N ASP A 34 -36.85 65.58 21.29
CA ASP A 34 -36.25 65.39 19.95
C ASP A 34 -34.75 65.10 20.04
N LEU A 35 -34.01 65.83 20.89
CA LEU A 35 -32.59 65.60 21.12
C LEU A 35 -32.29 64.26 21.79
N LYS A 36 -33.17 63.77 22.68
CA LYS A 36 -33.03 62.44 23.27
C LYS A 36 -33.22 61.36 22.22
N ASP A 37 -34.22 61.52 21.35
CA ASP A 37 -34.51 60.54 20.31
C ASP A 37 -33.40 60.51 19.25
N GLU A 38 -32.89 61.67 18.82
CA GLU A 38 -31.71 61.74 17.94
C GLU A 38 -30.48 61.10 18.57
N LEU A 39 -30.20 61.40 19.84
CA LEU A 39 -29.06 60.82 20.57
C LEU A 39 -29.23 59.31 20.75
N PHE A 40 -30.43 58.84 21.10
CA PHE A 40 -30.73 57.42 21.28
C PHE A 40 -30.56 56.66 19.95
N ASN A 41 -31.06 57.23 18.85
CA ASN A 41 -30.93 56.64 17.53
C ASN A 41 -29.47 56.58 17.06
N ALA A 42 -28.70 57.66 17.23
CA ALA A 42 -27.28 57.70 16.87
C ALA A 42 -26.45 56.69 17.68
N VAL A 43 -26.69 56.60 19.00
CA VAL A 43 -26.01 55.62 19.87
C VAL A 43 -26.40 54.19 19.50
N SER A 44 -27.68 53.94 19.20
CA SER A 44 -28.18 52.62 18.79
C SER A 44 -27.55 52.16 17.47
N GLU A 45 -27.44 53.07 16.48
CA GLU A 45 -26.81 52.77 15.19
C GLU A 45 -25.32 52.45 15.32
N GLU A 46 -24.59 53.22 16.13
CA GLU A 46 -23.16 53.00 16.36
C GLU A 46 -22.89 51.70 17.14
N ILE A 47 -23.70 51.39 18.16
CA ILE A 47 -23.66 50.10 18.87
C ILE A 47 -23.96 48.95 17.91
N GLY A 48 -24.97 49.11 17.04
CA GLY A 48 -25.31 48.13 16.01
C GLY A 48 -24.17 47.89 15.02
N SER A 49 -23.50 48.96 14.57
CA SER A 49 -22.34 48.90 13.68
C SER A 49 -21.15 48.17 14.32
N ILE A 50 -20.81 48.51 15.57
CA ILE A 50 -19.74 47.86 16.34
C ILE A 50 -20.05 46.37 16.54
N SER A 51 -21.31 46.04 16.84
CA SER A 51 -21.73 44.66 17.07
C SER A 51 -21.64 43.83 15.79
N ARG A 52 -22.11 44.36 14.65
CA ARG A 52 -22.00 43.70 13.34
C ARG A 52 -20.54 43.48 12.93
N LYS A 53 -19.67 44.49 13.13
CA LYS A 53 -18.24 44.37 12.85
C LYS A 53 -17.58 43.29 13.71
N ALA A 54 -17.85 43.28 15.02
CA ALA A 54 -17.29 42.27 15.91
C ALA A 54 -17.73 40.84 15.54
N VAL A 55 -18.99 40.65 15.10
CA VAL A 55 -19.49 39.36 14.62
C VAL A 55 -18.79 38.96 13.30
N SER A 56 -18.60 39.89 12.37
CA SER A 56 -17.85 39.64 11.12
C SER A 56 -16.42 39.21 11.42
N ASP A 57 -15.70 39.97 12.25
CA ASP A 57 -14.30 39.69 12.60
C ASP A 57 -14.16 38.30 13.25
N ILE A 58 -15.09 37.92 14.14
CA ILE A 58 -15.13 36.59 14.76
C ILE A 58 -15.41 35.49 13.74
N SER A 59 -16.32 35.73 12.79
CA SER A 59 -16.61 34.78 11.72
C SER A 59 -15.39 34.57 10.82
N ASP A 60 -14.67 35.62 10.47
CA ASP A 60 -13.46 35.55 9.64
C ASP A 60 -12.35 34.78 10.36
N LEU A 61 -12.11 35.08 11.65
CA LEU A 61 -11.19 34.34 12.51
C LEU A 61 -11.56 32.85 12.63
N ALA A 62 -12.85 32.54 12.75
CA ALA A 62 -13.33 31.16 12.83
C ALA A 62 -13.12 30.41 11.51
N ASN A 63 -13.34 31.07 10.37
CA ASN A 63 -13.10 30.50 9.05
C ASN A 63 -11.60 30.27 8.81
N GLU A 64 -10.74 31.24 9.13
CA GLU A 64 -9.29 31.10 9.04
C GLU A 64 -8.77 29.95 9.92
N ALA A 65 -9.28 29.84 11.15
CA ALA A 65 -8.94 28.74 12.04
C ALA A 65 -9.41 27.38 11.50
N ALA A 66 -10.62 27.32 10.93
CA ALA A 66 -11.16 26.10 10.31
C ALA A 66 -10.33 25.66 9.10
N ASP A 67 -9.91 26.60 8.25
CA ASP A 67 -9.06 26.33 7.09
C ASP A 67 -7.66 25.86 7.52
N ALA A 68 -7.08 26.48 8.56
CA ALA A 68 -5.79 26.06 9.11
C ALA A 68 -5.85 24.64 9.70
N VAL A 69 -6.93 24.31 10.43
CA VAL A 69 -7.16 22.96 10.97
C VAL A 69 -7.33 21.95 9.83
N LYS A 70 -8.11 22.29 8.80
CA LYS A 70 -8.33 21.44 7.63
C LYS A 70 -7.02 21.16 6.87
N ALA A 71 -6.22 22.19 6.62
CA ALA A 71 -4.93 22.04 5.95
C ALA A 71 -3.97 21.16 6.78
N THR A 72 -3.93 21.36 8.10
CA THR A 72 -3.12 20.55 9.02
C THR A 72 -3.57 19.09 9.03
N ALA A 73 -4.89 18.83 9.07
CA ALA A 73 -5.44 17.49 9.03
C ALA A 73 -5.15 16.79 7.70
N GLN A 74 -5.28 17.49 6.57
CA GLN A 74 -4.95 16.95 5.24
C GLN A 74 -3.46 16.58 5.13
N ALA A 75 -2.56 17.43 5.63
CA ALA A 75 -1.13 17.14 5.64
C ALA A 75 -0.80 15.93 6.53
N ALA A 76 -1.42 15.82 7.72
CA ALA A 76 -1.23 14.69 8.62
C ALA A 76 -1.71 13.37 7.99
N ILE A 77 -2.86 13.39 7.32
CA ILE A 77 -3.40 12.22 6.60
C ILE A 77 -2.47 11.84 5.44
N ALA A 78 -1.98 12.80 4.65
CA ALA A 78 -1.05 12.53 3.56
C ALA A 78 0.25 11.87 4.05
N THR A 79 0.80 12.34 5.18
CA THR A 79 1.97 11.71 5.82
C THR A 79 1.68 10.28 6.27
N GLN A 80 0.54 10.04 6.95
CA GLN A 80 0.17 8.68 7.36
C GLN A 80 -0.04 7.74 6.18
N ILE A 81 -0.66 8.23 5.09
CA ILE A 81 -0.81 7.47 3.85
C ILE A 81 0.57 7.13 3.26
N ALA A 82 1.50 8.08 3.24
CA ALA A 82 2.86 7.84 2.75
C ALA A 82 3.62 6.82 3.62
N GLU A 83 3.47 6.87 4.95
CA GLU A 83 4.05 5.90 5.87
C GLU A 83 3.47 4.50 5.68
N VAL A 84 2.13 4.40 5.57
CA VAL A 84 1.47 3.11 5.29
C VAL A 84 1.89 2.57 3.92
N ALA A 85 1.93 3.42 2.90
CA ALA A 85 2.41 3.03 1.57
C ALA A 85 3.87 2.55 1.60
N ASN A 86 4.75 3.20 2.37
CA ASN A 86 6.13 2.77 2.55
C ASN A 86 6.24 1.44 3.32
N ARG A 87 5.41 1.24 4.35
CA ARG A 87 5.33 -0.02 5.09
C ARG A 87 4.85 -1.16 4.21
N LEU A 88 3.79 -0.95 3.44
CA LEU A 88 3.28 -1.93 2.46
C LEU A 88 4.31 -2.19 1.36
N LYS A 89 5.08 -1.18 0.96
CA LYS A 89 6.20 -1.37 0.03
C LYS A 89 7.36 -2.17 0.63
N GLY A 90 7.52 -2.19 1.95
CA GLY A 90 8.59 -2.92 2.63
C GLY A 90 8.22 -4.35 3.02
N GLN A 91 6.94 -4.71 3.01
CA GLN A 91 6.53 -6.06 3.39
C GLN A 91 6.91 -7.08 2.31
N PRO A 92 7.51 -8.22 2.71
CA PRO A 92 7.75 -9.32 1.80
C PRO A 92 6.42 -9.88 1.31
N VAL A 93 6.43 -10.40 0.09
CA VAL A 93 5.29 -11.12 -0.48
C VAL A 93 5.10 -12.41 0.32
N ASP A 94 3.86 -12.75 0.66
CA ASP A 94 3.53 -14.05 1.23
C ASP A 94 3.67 -15.13 0.14
N PRO A 95 4.54 -16.15 0.33
CA PRO A 95 4.79 -17.18 -0.68
C PRO A 95 3.59 -18.10 -0.92
N TRP A 96 2.56 -18.05 -0.07
CA TRP A 96 1.37 -18.90 -0.13
C TRP A 96 0.10 -18.11 -0.48
N ASP A 97 0.16 -16.78 -0.53
CA ASP A 97 -1.00 -15.95 -0.86
C ASP A 97 -1.24 -15.84 -2.37
N THR A 98 -2.40 -16.31 -2.80
CA THR A 98 -2.92 -16.19 -4.17
C THR A 98 -4.19 -15.33 -4.25
N SER A 99 -4.67 -14.81 -3.12
CA SER A 99 -5.95 -14.07 -3.03
C SER A 99 -5.94 -12.71 -3.71
N TRP A 100 -4.76 -12.19 -4.04
CA TRP A 100 -4.58 -10.92 -4.76
C TRP A 100 -4.71 -11.06 -6.28
N LEU A 101 -4.80 -12.30 -6.81
CA LEU A 101 -4.96 -12.54 -8.25
C LEU A 101 -6.37 -12.12 -8.70
N PRO A 102 -6.49 -11.25 -9.72
CA PRO A 102 -7.76 -10.98 -10.40
C PRO A 102 -8.39 -12.23 -11.01
N ASP A 103 -9.72 -12.23 -11.17
CA ASP A 103 -10.45 -13.33 -11.83
C ASP A 103 -10.18 -13.40 -13.36
N ASP A 104 -9.60 -12.35 -13.95
CA ASP A 104 -9.26 -12.31 -15.38
C ASP A 104 -8.00 -13.13 -15.66
N HIS A 105 -8.18 -14.41 -15.92
CA HIS A 105 -7.10 -15.36 -16.18
C HIS A 105 -6.28 -14.98 -17.42
N ASP A 106 -6.92 -14.57 -18.52
CA ASP A 106 -6.22 -14.22 -19.76
C ASP A 106 -5.29 -13.02 -19.54
N PHE A 107 -5.76 -11.99 -18.82
CA PHE A 107 -4.94 -10.86 -18.40
C PHE A 107 -3.69 -11.30 -17.60
N LEU A 108 -3.87 -12.23 -16.66
CA LEU A 108 -2.77 -12.73 -15.83
C LEU A 108 -1.76 -13.54 -16.65
N VAL A 109 -2.25 -14.43 -17.51
CA VAL A 109 -1.41 -15.26 -18.39
C VAL A 109 -0.60 -14.38 -19.34
N ASP A 110 -1.22 -13.36 -19.94
CA ASP A 110 -0.54 -12.40 -20.81
C ASP A 110 0.59 -11.67 -20.08
N ASN A 111 0.34 -11.20 -18.86
CA ASN A 111 1.35 -10.49 -18.08
C ASN A 111 2.49 -11.40 -17.63
N ILE A 112 2.20 -12.65 -17.26
CA ILE A 112 3.25 -13.65 -16.99
C ILE A 112 4.07 -13.92 -18.26
N ASN A 113 3.44 -14.09 -19.41
CA ASN A 113 4.15 -14.30 -20.68
C ASN A 113 5.03 -13.09 -21.08
N LYS A 114 4.59 -11.86 -20.77
CA LYS A 114 5.45 -10.66 -20.94
C LYS A 114 6.71 -10.73 -20.07
N ILE A 115 6.62 -11.22 -18.83
CA ILE A 115 7.79 -11.42 -17.96
C ILE A 115 8.76 -12.44 -18.58
N LEU A 116 8.21 -13.49 -19.20
CA LEU A 116 8.96 -14.63 -19.73
C LEU A 116 9.42 -14.47 -21.18
N THR A 117 9.12 -13.34 -21.84
CA THR A 117 9.53 -13.08 -23.22
C THR A 117 11.05 -13.14 -23.36
N GLY A 118 11.52 -13.93 -24.34
CA GLY A 118 12.95 -14.18 -24.59
C GLY A 118 13.66 -15.04 -23.54
N LYS A 119 12.91 -15.72 -22.67
CA LYS A 119 13.42 -16.67 -21.65
C LYS A 119 13.17 -18.11 -22.10
N GLY A 120 13.75 -19.09 -21.40
CA GLY A 120 13.53 -20.49 -21.76
C GLY A 120 12.19 -21.04 -21.29
N MET A 121 11.43 -20.24 -20.56
CA MET A 121 10.06 -20.52 -20.10
C MET A 121 9.02 -19.69 -20.89
N GLU A 122 9.39 -19.16 -22.06
CA GLU A 122 8.47 -18.36 -22.86
C GLU A 122 7.21 -19.15 -23.23
N GLY A 123 6.04 -18.53 -23.11
CA GLY A 123 4.75 -19.15 -23.42
C GLY A 123 4.18 -20.08 -22.34
N THR A 124 4.81 -20.17 -21.16
CA THR A 124 4.33 -21.04 -20.06
C THR A 124 3.49 -20.29 -19.01
N GLY A 125 2.94 -19.12 -19.33
CA GLY A 125 2.18 -18.31 -18.38
C GLY A 125 0.96 -19.02 -17.81
N GLU A 126 0.21 -19.74 -18.66
CA GLU A 126 -0.94 -20.55 -18.25
C GLU A 126 -0.53 -21.64 -17.24
N THR A 127 0.51 -22.41 -17.53
CA THR A 127 1.01 -23.45 -16.62
C THR A 127 1.43 -22.90 -15.25
N ILE A 128 2.04 -21.71 -15.21
CA ILE A 128 2.43 -21.06 -13.95
C ILE A 128 1.18 -20.65 -13.16
N LEU A 129 0.20 -20.04 -13.81
CA LEU A 129 -1.04 -19.61 -13.15
C LEU A 129 -1.83 -20.82 -12.63
N GLU A 130 -2.04 -21.83 -13.45
CA GLU A 130 -2.75 -23.05 -13.05
C GLU A 130 -2.04 -23.75 -11.90
N SER A 131 -0.71 -23.88 -11.96
CA SER A 131 0.07 -24.50 -10.88
C SER A 131 0.02 -23.66 -9.59
N ALA A 132 0.03 -22.33 -9.69
CA ALA A 132 -0.11 -21.46 -8.53
C ALA A 132 -1.44 -21.67 -7.81
N LEU A 133 -2.53 -21.76 -8.57
CA LEU A 133 -3.87 -22.00 -8.03
C LEU A 133 -4.03 -23.43 -7.51
N GLU A 134 -3.52 -24.44 -8.22
CA GLU A 134 -3.59 -25.86 -7.83
C GLU A 134 -2.84 -26.13 -6.51
N TYR A 135 -1.64 -25.54 -6.35
CA TYR A 135 -0.75 -25.82 -5.23
C TYR A 135 -0.77 -24.76 -4.13
N GLY A 136 -1.54 -23.68 -4.29
CA GLY A 136 -1.61 -22.58 -3.32
C GLY A 136 -0.26 -21.90 -3.11
N VAL A 137 0.50 -21.70 -4.20
CA VAL A 137 1.81 -21.04 -4.17
C VAL A 137 1.69 -19.73 -4.94
N ASN A 138 2.18 -18.65 -4.34
CA ASN A 138 2.18 -17.35 -4.97
C ASN A 138 3.00 -17.38 -6.28
N PRO A 139 2.41 -17.06 -7.45
CA PRO A 139 3.10 -17.16 -8.73
C PRO A 139 4.26 -16.17 -8.86
N ALA A 140 4.20 -15.03 -8.18
CA ALA A 140 5.28 -14.05 -8.18
C ALA A 140 6.50 -14.55 -7.39
N PHE A 141 6.27 -15.25 -6.26
CA PHE A 141 7.31 -15.95 -5.52
C PHE A 141 7.96 -17.05 -6.37
N ALA A 142 7.17 -17.87 -7.05
CA ALA A 142 7.69 -18.91 -7.93
C ALA A 142 8.55 -18.33 -9.07
N LEU A 143 8.10 -17.24 -9.72
CA LEU A 143 8.89 -16.53 -10.74
C LEU A 143 10.23 -16.01 -10.18
N ALA A 144 10.24 -15.46 -8.97
CA ALA A 144 11.47 -15.03 -8.31
C ALA A 144 12.43 -16.21 -8.08
N MET A 145 11.91 -17.37 -7.69
CA MET A 145 12.71 -18.59 -7.55
C MET A 145 13.26 -19.07 -8.90
N PHE A 146 12.45 -19.12 -9.96
CA PHE A 146 12.92 -19.50 -11.30
C PHE A 146 14.00 -18.54 -11.84
N GLN A 147 13.90 -17.25 -11.54
CA GLN A 147 14.96 -16.29 -11.83
C GLN A 147 16.24 -16.64 -11.08
N LYS A 148 16.13 -16.91 -9.78
CA LYS A 148 17.27 -17.13 -8.91
C LYS A 148 17.99 -18.44 -9.21
N GLU A 149 17.23 -19.50 -9.41
CA GLU A 149 17.75 -20.84 -9.63
C GLU A 149 18.34 -20.99 -11.02
N ALA A 150 17.62 -20.59 -12.06
CA ALA A 150 17.98 -20.92 -13.44
C ALA A 150 17.96 -19.75 -14.42
N ASN A 151 17.79 -18.52 -13.93
CA ASN A 151 17.57 -17.34 -14.77
C ASN A 151 16.47 -17.60 -15.82
N PHE A 152 15.32 -18.11 -15.34
CA PHE A 152 14.17 -18.52 -16.16
C PHE A 152 14.53 -19.59 -17.20
N ALA A 153 15.27 -20.61 -16.76
CA ALA A 153 15.81 -21.67 -17.60
C ALA A 153 16.42 -21.10 -18.90
N LYS A 154 17.31 -20.11 -18.79
CA LYS A 154 17.86 -19.38 -19.95
C LYS A 154 18.25 -20.35 -21.09
N PRO A 155 17.88 -20.07 -22.36
CA PRO A 155 18.18 -20.96 -23.49
C PRO A 155 19.65 -21.37 -23.54
N GLY A 156 19.92 -22.66 -23.75
CA GLY A 156 21.27 -23.23 -23.79
C GLY A 156 21.89 -23.57 -22.42
N THR A 157 21.19 -23.35 -21.31
CA THR A 157 21.61 -23.83 -19.98
C THR A 157 21.15 -25.27 -19.72
N LEU A 158 21.73 -25.94 -18.71
CA LEU A 158 21.26 -27.26 -18.27
C LEU A 158 19.81 -27.23 -17.79
N ALA A 159 19.38 -26.18 -17.11
CA ALA A 159 17.98 -26.02 -16.70
C ALA A 159 17.03 -25.97 -17.91
N ASN A 160 17.43 -25.34 -19.01
CA ASN A 160 16.66 -25.35 -20.25
C ASN A 160 16.62 -26.74 -20.89
N VAL A 161 17.78 -27.39 -21.04
CA VAL A 161 17.89 -28.72 -21.67
C VAL A 161 17.16 -29.79 -20.86
N ASN A 162 17.19 -29.70 -19.53
CA ASN A 162 16.56 -30.67 -18.64
C ASN A 162 15.08 -30.33 -18.37
N ASN A 163 14.55 -29.25 -18.95
CA ASN A 163 13.22 -28.72 -18.61
C ASN A 163 13.02 -28.51 -17.10
N ASN A 164 14.05 -28.01 -16.40
CA ASN A 164 14.09 -27.94 -14.94
C ASN A 164 14.37 -26.51 -14.47
N PRO A 165 13.38 -25.60 -14.51
CA PRO A 165 13.59 -24.18 -14.19
C PRO A 165 13.86 -23.92 -12.71
N GLY A 166 13.52 -24.87 -11.83
CA GLY A 166 13.79 -24.79 -10.40
C GLY A 166 15.13 -25.41 -9.98
N ASN A 167 15.91 -25.96 -10.91
CA ASN A 167 17.09 -26.79 -10.59
C ASN A 167 16.80 -27.88 -9.54
N ILE A 168 15.63 -28.50 -9.63
CA ILE A 168 15.19 -29.55 -8.73
C ILE A 168 16.19 -30.71 -8.82
N ILE A 169 16.70 -31.11 -7.66
CA ILE A 169 17.56 -32.27 -7.53
C ILE A 169 16.73 -33.53 -7.80
N ALA A 170 17.27 -34.45 -8.60
CA ALA A 170 16.59 -35.70 -8.93
C ALA A 170 16.21 -36.49 -7.67
N THR A 171 14.96 -36.92 -7.58
CA THR A 171 14.40 -37.63 -6.42
C THR A 171 14.00 -39.08 -6.74
N GLY A 172 13.48 -39.82 -5.74
CA GLY A 172 12.97 -41.17 -5.92
C GLY A 172 13.96 -42.11 -6.61
N ALA A 173 13.50 -42.86 -7.62
CA ALA A 173 14.34 -43.79 -8.38
C ALA A 173 15.37 -43.08 -9.29
N CYS A 174 15.26 -41.76 -9.47
CA CYS A 174 16.22 -40.95 -10.21
C CYS A 174 17.43 -40.52 -9.37
N ARG A 175 17.30 -40.50 -8.04
CA ARG A 175 18.37 -40.04 -7.14
C ARG A 175 19.63 -40.89 -7.31
N GLY A 176 20.77 -40.24 -7.58
CA GLY A 176 22.08 -40.89 -7.65
C GLY A 176 22.32 -41.73 -8.91
N LYS A 177 21.40 -41.72 -9.89
CA LYS A 177 21.60 -42.36 -11.18
C LYS A 177 22.64 -41.60 -12.01
N THR A 178 23.30 -42.31 -12.93
CA THR A 178 24.23 -41.69 -13.89
C THR A 178 23.47 -40.78 -14.85
N ALA A 179 24.10 -39.68 -15.27
CA ALA A 179 23.52 -38.77 -16.24
C ALA A 179 23.03 -39.50 -17.51
N GLY A 180 21.82 -39.17 -17.97
CA GLY A 180 21.17 -39.81 -19.12
C GLY A 180 20.39 -41.08 -18.81
N SER A 181 20.33 -41.52 -17.54
CA SER A 181 19.48 -42.66 -17.15
C SER A 181 18.00 -42.28 -17.16
N SER A 182 17.16 -43.16 -17.70
CA SER A 182 15.70 -43.09 -17.52
C SER A 182 15.29 -43.60 -16.13
N CYS A 183 14.35 -42.91 -15.50
CA CYS A 183 13.87 -43.22 -14.16
C CYS A 183 12.54 -42.49 -13.90
N THR A 184 11.93 -42.72 -12.74
CA THR A 184 10.75 -41.98 -12.29
C THR A 184 11.00 -41.41 -10.90
N GLY A 185 11.03 -40.09 -10.79
CA GLY A 185 11.18 -39.39 -9.53
C GLY A 185 9.85 -39.05 -8.85
N ASN A 186 9.91 -38.47 -7.66
CA ASN A 186 8.74 -38.16 -6.83
C ASN A 186 7.92 -36.99 -7.39
N TYR A 187 8.54 -36.14 -8.22
CA TYR A 187 7.90 -34.94 -8.77
C TYR A 187 7.75 -35.00 -10.30
N GLY A 188 7.81 -36.19 -10.90
CA GLY A 188 7.61 -36.38 -12.34
C GLY A 188 8.89 -36.33 -13.17
N GLU A 189 10.06 -36.43 -12.55
CA GLU A 189 11.32 -36.60 -13.27
C GLU A 189 11.26 -37.87 -14.13
N VAL A 190 11.65 -37.77 -15.40
CA VAL A 190 11.77 -38.89 -16.36
C VAL A 190 13.21 -39.36 -16.55
N GLY A 191 14.15 -38.64 -15.95
CA GLY A 191 15.57 -38.90 -16.03
C GLY A 191 16.38 -38.05 -15.07
N THR A 192 17.70 -38.19 -15.14
CA THR A 192 18.64 -37.30 -14.42
C THR A 192 19.78 -36.85 -15.32
N ASN A 193 20.26 -35.64 -15.10
CA ASN A 193 21.50 -35.13 -15.66
C ASN A 193 22.42 -34.68 -14.51
N GLY A 194 23.39 -35.53 -14.17
CA GLY A 194 24.15 -35.38 -12.93
C GLY A 194 23.24 -35.53 -11.72
N ARG A 195 23.17 -34.50 -10.88
CA ARG A 195 22.31 -34.48 -9.68
C ARG A 195 20.89 -33.97 -9.93
N PHE A 196 20.62 -33.40 -11.10
CA PHE A 196 19.39 -32.68 -11.39
C PHE A 196 18.38 -33.54 -12.15
N GLY A 197 17.10 -33.38 -11.82
CA GLY A 197 16.01 -34.03 -12.53
C GLY A 197 15.90 -33.54 -13.98
N ILE A 198 15.45 -34.43 -14.86
CA ILE A 198 15.02 -34.13 -16.22
C ILE A 198 13.50 -34.32 -16.27
N TYR A 199 12.80 -33.37 -16.88
CA TYR A 199 11.35 -33.41 -17.08
C TYR A 199 11.01 -33.54 -18.57
N ALA A 200 9.85 -34.14 -18.87
CA ALA A 200 9.43 -34.40 -20.24
C ALA A 200 9.20 -33.10 -21.03
N SER A 201 8.66 -32.08 -20.37
CA SER A 201 8.47 -30.73 -20.92
C SER A 201 8.79 -29.64 -19.89
N MET A 202 8.98 -28.39 -20.36
CA MET A 202 9.17 -27.24 -19.47
C MET A 202 7.99 -27.06 -18.53
N GLN A 203 6.78 -27.30 -19.02
CA GLN A 203 5.54 -27.26 -18.25
C GLN A 203 5.56 -28.29 -17.11
N ASP A 204 6.03 -29.51 -17.36
CA ASP A 204 6.17 -30.54 -16.32
C ASP A 204 7.17 -30.12 -15.24
N GLY A 205 8.30 -29.50 -15.63
CA GLY A 205 9.29 -28.99 -14.68
C GLY A 205 8.78 -27.81 -13.84
N ILE A 206 7.96 -26.94 -14.44
CA ILE A 206 7.26 -25.87 -13.71
C ILE A 206 6.32 -26.50 -12.69
N LYS A 207 5.42 -27.39 -13.13
CA LYS A 207 4.47 -28.07 -12.24
C LYS A 207 5.17 -28.82 -11.11
N ALA A 208 6.27 -29.51 -11.41
CA ALA A 208 7.10 -30.21 -10.43
C ALA A 208 7.63 -29.26 -9.34
N TYR A 209 8.01 -28.03 -9.72
CA TYR A 209 8.50 -27.05 -8.76
C TYR A 209 7.41 -26.56 -7.80
N PHE A 210 6.23 -26.25 -8.33
CA PHE A 210 5.07 -25.90 -7.52
C PHE A 210 4.66 -27.05 -6.57
N MET A 211 4.66 -28.28 -7.08
CA MET A 211 4.38 -29.47 -6.29
C MET A 211 5.42 -29.68 -5.17
N LEU A 212 6.70 -29.46 -5.44
CA LEU A 212 7.77 -29.53 -4.43
C LEU A 212 7.58 -28.47 -3.34
N LEU A 213 7.30 -27.22 -3.71
CA LEU A 213 7.07 -26.14 -2.74
C LEU A 213 5.89 -26.47 -1.83
N SER A 214 4.75 -26.86 -2.41
CA SER A 214 3.56 -27.19 -1.63
C SER A 214 3.78 -28.42 -0.73
N ARG A 215 4.41 -29.49 -1.22
CA ARG A 215 4.54 -30.73 -0.44
C ARG A 215 5.63 -30.72 0.62
N GLU A 216 6.70 -29.96 0.40
CA GLU A 216 7.85 -29.99 1.32
C GLU A 216 7.91 -28.76 2.22
N TYR A 217 7.47 -27.60 1.74
CA TYR A 217 7.72 -26.32 2.42
C TYR A 217 6.46 -25.68 3.01
N GLN A 218 5.29 -25.88 2.43
CA GLN A 218 4.04 -25.23 2.88
C GLN A 218 3.72 -25.55 4.35
N PRO A 219 3.04 -24.66 5.10
CA PRO A 219 2.57 -24.96 6.44
C PRO A 219 1.76 -26.26 6.49
N GLY A 220 2.00 -27.08 7.51
CA GLY A 220 1.43 -28.41 7.64
C GLY A 220 2.20 -29.53 6.93
N THR A 221 3.33 -29.22 6.28
CA THR A 221 4.18 -30.22 5.59
C THR A 221 5.54 -30.40 6.25
N HIS A 222 6.51 -31.01 5.54
CA HIS A 222 7.78 -31.46 6.12
C HIS A 222 8.58 -30.34 6.79
N TYR A 223 8.78 -29.20 6.12
CA TYR A 223 9.54 -28.07 6.66
C TYR A 223 8.66 -27.03 7.36
N ASN A 224 7.34 -27.02 7.11
CA ASN A 224 6.37 -26.15 7.78
C ASN A 224 6.79 -24.66 7.80
N CYS A 225 7.03 -24.10 6.62
CA CYS A 225 7.50 -22.72 6.46
C CYS A 225 6.35 -21.77 6.11
N GLU A 226 6.13 -20.78 6.95
CA GLU A 226 5.09 -19.75 6.73
C GLU A 226 5.57 -18.60 5.84
N ASP A 227 6.88 -18.41 5.69
CA ASP A 227 7.45 -17.25 5.00
C ASP A 227 8.67 -17.58 4.12
N ILE A 228 9.04 -16.61 3.27
CA ILE A 228 10.20 -16.72 2.36
C ILE A 228 11.50 -17.01 3.14
N PRO A 229 11.85 -16.30 4.23
CA PRO A 229 13.04 -16.61 5.02
C PRO A 229 13.14 -18.08 5.46
N CYS A 230 12.05 -18.67 5.95
CA CYS A 230 12.03 -20.08 6.32
C CYS A 230 12.31 -20.97 5.10
N ILE A 231 11.57 -20.77 4.00
CA ILE A 231 11.73 -21.57 2.77
C ILE A 231 13.18 -21.53 2.29
N ILE A 232 13.75 -20.33 2.15
CA ILE A 232 15.11 -20.15 1.63
C ILE A 232 16.16 -20.71 2.60
N SER A 233 15.97 -20.60 3.91
CA SER A 233 16.92 -21.16 4.88
C SER A 233 17.06 -22.69 4.78
N LYS A 234 16.00 -23.37 4.31
CA LYS A 234 15.99 -24.83 4.08
C LYS A 234 16.41 -25.19 2.66
N TYR A 235 15.95 -24.43 1.67
CA TYR A 235 16.24 -24.67 0.26
C TYR A 235 17.71 -24.33 -0.10
N ALA A 236 18.23 -23.21 0.41
CA ALA A 236 19.57 -22.68 0.15
C ALA A 236 20.28 -22.32 1.47
N PRO A 237 20.69 -23.33 2.26
CA PRO A 237 21.27 -23.11 3.58
C PRO A 237 22.59 -22.35 3.52
N SER A 238 22.91 -21.63 4.60
CA SER A 238 24.06 -20.72 4.68
C SER A 238 25.42 -21.42 4.62
N SER A 239 25.46 -22.74 4.84
CA SER A 239 26.66 -23.56 4.63
C SER A 239 27.09 -23.62 3.16
N GLU A 240 26.18 -23.34 2.23
CA GLU A 240 26.43 -23.43 0.78
C GLU A 240 26.15 -22.10 0.05
N ASN A 241 25.43 -21.18 0.69
CA ASN A 241 24.89 -19.99 0.03
C ASN A 241 25.00 -18.74 0.90
N ASN A 242 24.98 -17.56 0.27
CA ASN A 242 24.67 -16.32 0.98
C ASN A 242 23.14 -16.19 1.15
N THR A 243 22.60 -16.86 2.16
CA THR A 243 21.14 -16.94 2.42
C THR A 243 20.51 -15.57 2.65
N VAL A 244 21.21 -14.62 3.28
CA VAL A 244 20.70 -13.25 3.50
C VAL A 244 20.46 -12.56 2.16
N LEU A 245 21.48 -12.54 1.30
CA LEU A 245 21.36 -11.97 -0.04
C LEU A 245 20.32 -12.71 -0.89
N TYR A 246 20.19 -14.03 -0.71
CA TYR A 246 19.18 -14.83 -1.40
C TYR A 246 17.77 -14.37 -1.01
N ILE A 247 17.47 -14.24 0.28
CA ILE A 247 16.17 -13.76 0.80
C ILE A 247 15.87 -12.36 0.28
N GLU A 248 16.84 -11.44 0.33
CA GLU A 248 16.68 -10.07 -0.18
C GLU A 248 16.33 -10.05 -1.67
N GLN A 249 17.03 -10.86 -2.47
CA GLN A 249 16.79 -10.97 -3.91
C GLN A 249 15.39 -11.51 -4.21
N ILE A 250 14.99 -12.59 -3.54
CA ILE A 250 13.68 -13.20 -3.73
C ILE A 250 12.56 -12.25 -3.30
N ASN A 251 12.65 -11.60 -2.14
CA ASN A 251 11.65 -10.64 -1.70
C ASN A 251 11.48 -9.49 -2.70
N ARG A 252 12.60 -8.92 -3.17
CA ARG A 252 12.57 -7.83 -4.14
C ARG A 252 11.94 -8.27 -5.46
N TRP A 253 12.35 -9.42 -6.00
CA TRP A 253 11.85 -9.92 -7.29
C TRP A 253 10.42 -10.40 -7.20
N ALA A 254 10.02 -11.10 -6.13
CA ALA A 254 8.64 -11.53 -5.94
C ALA A 254 7.70 -10.33 -5.92
N LYS A 255 8.09 -9.25 -5.23
CA LYS A 255 7.32 -8.02 -5.21
C LYS A 255 7.23 -7.36 -6.59
N ASP A 256 8.35 -7.26 -7.31
CA ASP A 256 8.39 -6.74 -8.68
C ASP A 256 7.51 -7.55 -9.63
N TYR A 257 7.56 -8.89 -9.55
CA TYR A 257 6.72 -9.76 -10.37
C TYR A 257 5.25 -9.70 -10.00
N GLN A 258 4.90 -9.53 -8.73
CA GLN A 258 3.51 -9.33 -8.32
C GLN A 258 2.93 -8.07 -8.97
N GLN A 259 3.68 -6.96 -8.99
CA GLN A 259 3.25 -5.74 -9.68
C GLN A 259 3.10 -5.94 -11.19
N LYS A 260 4.08 -6.61 -11.83
CA LYS A 260 4.05 -6.89 -13.27
C LYS A 260 2.89 -7.80 -13.68
N ILE A 261 2.56 -8.81 -12.87
CA ILE A 261 1.40 -9.68 -13.07
C ILE A 261 0.10 -8.85 -13.02
N LEU A 262 0.03 -7.85 -12.13
CA LEU A 262 -1.07 -6.90 -12.04
C LEU A 262 -1.05 -5.80 -13.11
N GLY A 263 -0.08 -5.82 -14.04
CA GLY A 263 0.05 -4.82 -15.11
C GLY A 263 0.54 -3.45 -14.64
N GLN A 264 1.24 -3.37 -13.50
CA GLN A 264 1.76 -2.14 -12.89
C GLN A 264 3.27 -1.94 -13.14
#